data_AF-A0A8S4G0I0-F1
#
_entry.id   AF-A0A8S4G0I0-F1
#
_cell.length_a   1.000
_cell.length_b   1.000
_cell.length_c   1.000
_cell.angle_alpha   90.00
_cell.angle_beta   90.00
_cell.angle_gamma   90.00
#
_symmetry.space_group_name_H-M   'P 1'
#
loop_
_entity.id
_entity.type
_entity.pdbx_description
1 polymer ?
#
loop_
_entity_poly.entity_id
_entity_poly.type
_entity_poly.pdbx_seq_one_letter_code
_entity_poly.pdbx_strand_id
1 'polypeptide(L)'
;MARNSVGADAYVADELITSRSGRTVRVGNTDAEGRMIMADLLFERMGNTDAEGRMIMADLLFEVVAALSMASNSVGADAYVADELITSRSGRTVRVGNTDAEGRMIMADLLFEMKERAVNEKNPHIYTVATLTGHAIRAVGLGYTIVMDNHAARYKDHARQFQLAGEAVGDMVEVSTIRREDLKVHRGQAEFEDVHQALNQPSSAVPRGHQGPAGFLLLTSDLDVADIPYSHLDVAGSGGCLPDPPTGSPVLALANKYGLLHA
;
A
#
# COMPACT_ATOMS: atom_id res chain seq x y z
N MET A 1 -37.68 -1.07 -8.12
CA MET A 1 -37.55 -1.42 -6.69
C MET A 1 -37.34 -2.93 -6.68
N ALA A 2 -36.18 -3.51 -6.37
CA ALA A 2 -35.17 -3.18 -5.38
C ALA A 2 -33.77 -3.02 -5.99
N ARG A 3 -33.03 -2.03 -5.50
CA ARG A 3 -31.58 -1.93 -5.62
C ARG A 3 -31.04 -2.81 -4.48
N ASN A 4 -30.41 -3.92 -4.79
CA ASN A 4 -29.56 -4.60 -3.82
C ASN A 4 -28.13 -4.13 -4.09
N SER A 5 -27.68 -3.31 -3.17
CA SER A 5 -26.38 -2.68 -3.05
C SER A 5 -25.26 -3.71 -3.11
N VAL A 6 -24.26 -3.45 -3.94
CA VAL A 6 -22.88 -3.82 -3.62
C VAL A 6 -22.58 -3.13 -2.28
N GLY A 7 -22.70 -3.88 -1.19
CA GLY A 7 -22.18 -3.48 0.11
C GLY A 7 -20.67 -3.57 0.07
N ALA A 8 -20.02 -2.67 -0.66
CA ALA A 8 -18.63 -2.35 -0.41
C ALA A 8 -18.63 -1.49 0.85
N ASP A 9 -18.67 -2.14 2.02
CA ASP A 9 -18.29 -1.47 3.26
C ASP A 9 -16.77 -1.28 3.19
N ALA A 10 -16.33 -0.29 2.42
CA ALA A 10 -15.01 0.27 2.56
C ALA A 10 -15.00 0.97 3.92
N TYR A 11 -14.54 0.27 4.95
CA TYR A 11 -14.22 0.88 6.23
C TYR A 11 -12.99 1.76 6.03
N VAL A 12 -13.20 2.99 5.55
CA VAL A 12 -12.21 4.04 5.72
C VAL A 12 -12.21 4.36 7.21
N ALA A 13 -11.25 3.79 7.95
CA ALA A 13 -10.96 4.22 9.31
C ALA A 13 -10.36 5.64 9.23
N ASP A 14 -11.21 6.63 9.02
CA ASP A 14 -10.85 8.04 9.02
C ASP A 14 -10.72 8.52 10.46
N GLU A 15 -9.54 8.37 11.06
CA GLU A 15 -9.29 9.02 12.35
C GLU A 15 -8.01 9.85 12.35
N LEU A 16 -8.22 11.10 12.79
CA LEU A 16 -7.36 12.27 12.72
C LEU A 16 -6.87 12.56 14.15
N ILE A 17 -5.61 12.26 14.48
CA ILE A 17 -5.02 12.61 15.77
C ILE A 17 -4.08 13.79 15.57
N THR A 18 -4.57 14.99 15.90
CA THR A 18 -3.85 16.25 15.63
C THR A 18 -2.78 16.53 16.68
N SER A 19 -1.52 16.66 16.24
CA SER A 19 -0.44 17.28 17.01
C SER A 19 0.69 17.78 16.09
N ARG A 20 1.35 18.88 16.48
CA ARG A 20 2.19 19.75 15.64
C ARG A 20 3.56 19.12 15.28
N SER A 21 3.72 18.52 14.10
CA SER A 21 4.96 18.67 13.27
C SER A 21 5.00 17.98 11.90
N GLY A 22 3.94 17.30 11.44
CA GLY A 22 3.86 16.71 10.09
C GLY A 22 2.86 15.57 10.06
N ARG A 23 2.43 15.12 8.88
CA ARG A 23 1.46 14.01 8.72
C ARG A 23 2.05 12.84 7.94
N THR A 24 1.90 11.63 8.46
CA THR A 24 2.17 10.37 7.75
C THR A 24 0.84 9.71 7.42
N VAL A 25 0.59 9.41 6.15
CA VAL A 25 -0.65 8.75 5.71
C VAL A 25 -0.31 7.34 5.26
N ARG A 26 -1.04 6.34 5.74
CA ARG A 26 -0.82 4.93 5.41
C ARG A 26 -2.08 4.35 4.78
N VAL A 27 -1.90 3.64 3.68
CA VAL A 27 -2.93 2.92 2.95
C VAL A 27 -2.56 1.44 2.97
N GLY A 28 -3.36 0.63 3.63
CA GLY A 28 -3.19 -0.82 3.67
C GLY A 28 -4.27 -1.53 2.86
N ASN A 29 -3.98 -2.78 2.49
CA ASN A 29 -4.99 -3.70 1.96
C ASN A 29 -5.00 -5.01 2.73
N THR A 30 -6.17 -5.65 2.81
CA THR A 30 -6.29 -7.07 3.17
C THR A 30 -6.18 -7.94 1.92
N ASP A 31 -5.47 -9.07 2.00
CA ASP A 31 -5.50 -10.06 0.91
C ASP A 31 -6.87 -10.77 0.82
N ALA A 32 -7.07 -11.60 -0.20
CA ALA A 32 -8.30 -12.36 -0.45
C ALA A 32 -8.74 -13.28 0.72
N GLU A 33 -7.88 -13.47 1.72
CA GLU A 33 -8.12 -14.26 2.92
C GLU A 33 -8.39 -13.40 4.16
N GLY A 34 -8.51 -12.07 3.99
CA GLY A 34 -8.82 -11.14 5.08
C GLY A 34 -7.63 -10.85 5.99
N ARG A 35 -6.38 -11.10 5.57
CA ARG A 35 -5.21 -10.91 6.43
C ARG A 35 -4.94 -9.41 6.65
N MET A 36 -5.16 -8.96 7.88
CA MET A 36 -4.59 -7.74 8.45
C MET A 36 -3.27 -8.12 9.13
N ILE A 37 -2.14 -7.59 8.65
CA ILE A 37 -0.85 -7.85 9.32
C ILE A 37 -0.17 -6.56 9.77
N MET A 38 -0.33 -5.43 9.06
CA MET A 38 0.28 -4.18 9.53
C MET A 38 -0.58 -3.38 10.48
N ALA A 39 -1.87 -3.31 10.16
CA ALA A 39 -2.80 -2.49 10.91
C ALA A 39 -2.86 -3.08 12.33
N ASP A 40 -3.25 -4.34 12.49
CA ASP A 40 -3.36 -5.02 13.80
C ASP A 40 -2.08 -5.05 14.64
N LEU A 41 -0.89 -5.24 14.05
CA LEU A 41 0.37 -5.26 14.83
C LEU A 41 0.91 -3.86 15.18
N LEU A 42 0.60 -2.83 14.38
CA LEU A 42 0.76 -1.44 14.83
C LEU A 42 -0.26 -1.08 15.91
N PHE A 43 -1.49 -1.61 15.79
CA PHE A 43 -2.61 -1.36 16.71
C PHE A 43 -2.41 -2.04 18.08
N GLU A 44 -1.80 -3.23 18.15
CA GLU A 44 -1.61 -3.96 19.42
C GLU A 44 -0.42 -3.49 20.25
N ARG A 45 0.68 -3.03 19.64
CA ARG A 45 1.93 -2.72 20.38
C ARG A 45 2.13 -1.25 20.75
N MET A 46 1.32 -0.33 20.21
CA MET A 46 1.61 1.12 20.31
C MET A 46 0.54 1.96 21.03
N GLY A 47 -0.58 1.40 21.51
CA GLY A 47 -1.51 2.13 22.38
C GLY A 47 -2.77 1.34 22.75
N ASN A 48 -3.33 1.61 23.93
CA ASN A 48 -4.62 1.07 24.36
C ASN A 48 -5.73 1.44 23.37
N THR A 49 -6.54 0.46 23.01
CA THR A 49 -7.79 0.62 22.27
C THR A 49 -8.95 0.98 23.21
N ASP A 50 -9.80 1.92 22.81
CA ASP A 50 -11.07 2.15 23.52
C ASP A 50 -12.15 1.14 23.10
N ALA A 51 -13.33 1.22 23.72
CA ALA A 51 -14.45 0.29 23.50
C ALA A 51 -15.05 0.31 22.08
N GLU A 52 -14.61 1.24 21.23
CA GLU A 52 -15.05 1.42 19.84
C GLU A 52 -13.91 1.12 18.83
N GLY A 53 -12.76 0.61 19.31
CA GLY A 53 -11.61 0.25 18.48
C GLY A 53 -10.67 1.41 18.16
N ARG A 54 -10.78 2.55 18.87
CA ARG A 54 -9.98 3.75 18.62
C ARG A 54 -8.61 3.66 19.30
N MET A 55 -7.58 4.15 18.63
CA MET A 55 -6.21 4.13 19.15
C MET A 55 -5.79 5.52 19.64
N ILE A 56 -5.52 5.68 20.92
CA ILE A 56 -4.99 6.92 21.50
C ILE A 56 -3.45 6.83 21.52
N MET A 57 -2.79 7.38 20.51
CA MET A 57 -1.33 7.57 20.50
C MET A 57 -0.96 8.82 21.28
N ALA A 58 -0.92 8.73 22.62
CA ALA A 58 -0.37 9.80 23.43
C ALA A 58 1.15 9.90 23.18
N ASP A 59 1.64 11.11 22.85
CA ASP A 59 3.06 11.51 22.70
C ASP A 59 3.73 11.45 21.30
N LEU A 60 3.01 11.26 20.20
CA LEU A 60 3.59 11.45 18.87
C LEU A 60 3.82 12.94 18.54
N LEU A 61 5.01 13.27 18.03
CA LEU A 61 5.32 14.60 17.50
C LEU A 61 4.61 14.88 16.16
N PHE A 62 4.14 13.85 15.47
CA PHE A 62 3.51 13.92 14.15
C PHE A 62 2.21 13.11 14.10
N GLU A 63 1.35 13.44 13.17
CA GLU A 63 0.06 12.78 12.99
C GLU A 63 0.19 11.58 12.04
N VAL A 64 -0.55 10.51 12.34
CA VAL A 64 -0.65 9.32 11.50
C VAL A 64 -2.10 9.10 11.12
N VAL A 65 -2.38 9.02 9.82
CA VAL A 65 -3.68 8.60 9.28
C VAL A 65 -3.49 7.20 8.71
N ALA A 66 -4.32 6.25 9.14
CA ALA A 66 -4.28 4.88 8.66
C ALA A 66 -5.61 4.54 7.98
N ALA A 67 -5.56 4.16 6.71
CA ALA A 67 -6.71 3.77 5.93
C ALA A 67 -6.55 2.33 5.44
N LEU A 68 -7.64 1.58 5.45
CA LEU A 68 -7.64 0.17 5.08
C LEU A 68 -8.67 -0.07 3.97
N SER A 69 -8.25 -0.71 2.88
CA SER A 69 -9.16 -1.30 1.92
C SER A 69 -9.43 -2.74 2.31
N MET A 70 -10.71 -3.10 2.44
CA MET A 70 -11.18 -4.46 2.70
C MET A 70 -12.19 -4.85 1.64
N ALA A 71 -11.93 -5.96 0.96
CA ALA A 71 -12.89 -6.57 0.03
C ALA A 71 -12.66 -8.08 -0.05
N SER A 72 -13.73 -8.84 -0.20
CA SER A 72 -13.64 -10.26 -0.54
C SER A 72 -13.59 -10.44 -2.06
N ASN A 73 -12.54 -11.08 -2.58
CA ASN A 73 -12.52 -11.48 -3.99
C ASN A 73 -13.37 -12.75 -4.17
N SER A 74 -14.59 -12.60 -4.68
CA SER A 74 -15.55 -13.70 -4.84
C SER A 74 -16.04 -13.80 -6.28
N VAL A 75 -16.26 -15.02 -6.75
CA VAL A 75 -16.81 -15.29 -8.08
C VAL A 75 -18.33 -15.29 -8.00
N GLY A 76 -18.98 -14.52 -8.87
CA GLY A 76 -20.44 -14.41 -8.95
C GLY A 76 -20.89 -13.77 -10.25
N ALA A 77 -22.21 -13.66 -10.44
CA ALA A 77 -22.78 -13.05 -11.64
C ALA A 77 -22.44 -11.55 -11.78
N ASP A 78 -22.16 -10.88 -10.66
CA ASP A 78 -21.80 -9.46 -10.59
C ASP A 78 -20.28 -9.23 -10.45
N ALA A 79 -19.46 -10.28 -10.60
CA ALA A 79 -18.01 -10.15 -10.56
C ALA A 79 -17.50 -9.45 -11.83
N TYR A 80 -16.56 -8.51 -11.68
CA TYR A 80 -15.89 -7.92 -12.83
C TYR A 80 -15.04 -8.96 -13.54
N VAL A 81 -14.92 -8.84 -14.86
CA VAL A 81 -14.25 -9.83 -15.71
C VAL A 81 -12.94 -9.29 -16.30
N ALA A 82 -12.11 -10.19 -16.82
CA ALA A 82 -10.93 -9.79 -17.57
C ALA A 82 -11.33 -8.96 -18.81
N ASP A 83 -10.48 -7.99 -19.16
CA ASP A 83 -10.66 -6.96 -20.18
C ASP A 83 -11.82 -5.97 -19.93
N GLU A 84 -12.47 -6.02 -18.76
CA GLU A 84 -13.41 -4.98 -18.36
C GLU A 84 -12.70 -3.65 -18.07
N LEU A 85 -13.33 -2.55 -18.44
CA LEU A 85 -12.85 -1.19 -18.21
C LEU A 85 -13.58 -0.59 -17.00
N ILE A 86 -12.85 -0.39 -15.91
CA ILE A 86 -13.37 0.16 -14.65
C ILE A 86 -12.84 1.59 -14.48
N THR A 87 -13.73 2.54 -14.18
CA THR A 87 -13.30 3.92 -13.91
C THR A 87 -12.93 4.06 -12.44
N SER A 88 -11.69 4.45 -12.15
CA SER A 88 -11.21 4.71 -10.80
C SER A 88 -11.68 6.06 -10.27
N ARG A 89 -11.50 6.30 -8.96
CA ARG A 89 -11.74 7.60 -8.31
C ARG A 89 -10.96 8.75 -8.96
N SER A 90 -9.78 8.47 -9.50
CA SER A 90 -8.97 9.48 -10.22
C SER A 90 -9.54 9.88 -11.58
N GLY A 91 -10.63 9.26 -12.01
CA GLY A 91 -11.22 9.43 -13.33
C GLY A 91 -10.51 8.66 -14.43
N ARG A 92 -9.50 7.84 -14.09
CA ARG A 92 -8.78 6.99 -15.04
C ARG A 92 -9.59 5.74 -15.35
N THR A 93 -9.58 5.33 -16.62
CA THR A 93 -10.13 4.05 -17.01
C THR A 93 -9.05 2.95 -16.91
N VAL A 94 -9.30 1.99 -16.02
CA VAL A 94 -8.43 0.85 -15.73
C VAL A 94 -8.96 -0.40 -16.44
N ARG A 95 -8.15 -1.00 -17.32
CA ARG A 95 -8.46 -2.32 -17.86
C ARG A 95 -8.02 -3.42 -16.91
N VAL A 96 -8.96 -4.28 -16.56
CA VAL A 96 -8.71 -5.48 -15.75
C VAL A 96 -7.93 -6.48 -16.58
N GLY A 97 -6.67 -6.73 -16.22
CA GLY A 97 -5.84 -7.75 -16.87
C GLY A 97 -6.02 -9.13 -16.23
N ASN A 98 -6.18 -9.16 -14.90
CA ASN A 98 -6.36 -10.39 -14.14
C ASN A 98 -7.19 -10.09 -12.88
N THR A 99 -8.28 -10.82 -12.68
CA THR A 99 -9.19 -10.62 -11.53
C THR A 99 -8.57 -11.00 -10.19
N ASP A 100 -7.52 -11.82 -10.19
CA ASP A 100 -6.68 -12.19 -9.02
C ASP A 100 -5.66 -11.11 -8.64
N ALA A 101 -5.60 -10.02 -9.42
CA ALA A 101 -4.84 -8.82 -9.07
C ALA A 101 -5.74 -7.74 -8.45
N GLU A 102 -6.78 -8.13 -7.70
CA GLU A 102 -7.77 -7.22 -7.11
C GLU A 102 -7.18 -6.30 -6.05
N GLY A 103 -6.19 -6.76 -5.28
CA GLY A 103 -5.72 -6.02 -4.12
C GLY A 103 -5.20 -4.62 -4.46
N ARG A 104 -4.58 -4.45 -5.64
CA ARG A 104 -4.14 -3.13 -6.13
C ARG A 104 -5.32 -2.26 -6.61
N MET A 105 -6.41 -2.86 -7.08
CA MET A 105 -7.59 -2.12 -7.56
C MET A 105 -8.26 -1.40 -6.40
N ILE A 106 -8.53 -2.12 -5.30
CA ILE A 106 -9.17 -1.54 -4.11
C ILE A 106 -8.28 -0.50 -3.41
N MET A 107 -6.95 -0.68 -3.46
CA MET A 107 -6.01 0.33 -2.98
C MET A 107 -5.93 1.59 -3.85
N ALA A 108 -6.18 1.49 -5.15
CA ALA A 108 -5.98 2.62 -6.07
C ALA A 108 -6.87 3.82 -5.71
N ASP A 109 -8.14 3.56 -5.41
CA ASP A 109 -9.10 4.60 -5.05
C ASP A 109 -8.78 5.21 -3.69
N LEU A 110 -8.43 4.36 -2.72
CA LEU A 110 -8.04 4.81 -1.38
C LEU A 110 -6.74 5.62 -1.41
N LEU A 111 -5.78 5.21 -2.22
CA LEU A 111 -4.52 5.92 -2.42
C LEU A 111 -4.74 7.29 -3.06
N PHE A 112 -5.63 7.38 -4.05
CA PHE A 112 -5.98 8.66 -4.65
C PHE A 112 -6.63 9.60 -3.62
N GLU A 113 -7.57 9.10 -2.82
CA GLU A 113 -8.19 9.87 -1.74
C GLU A 113 -7.15 10.39 -0.72
N MET A 114 -6.23 9.52 -0.30
CA MET A 114 -5.15 9.91 0.62
C MET A 114 -4.20 10.94 0.00
N LYS A 115 -3.95 10.85 -1.31
CA LYS A 115 -3.22 11.89 -2.04
C LYS A 115 -3.99 13.21 -2.07
N GLU A 116 -5.31 13.21 -2.26
CA GLU A 116 -6.13 14.43 -2.21
C GLU A 116 -6.02 15.12 -0.85
N ARG A 117 -6.07 14.34 0.23
CA ARG A 117 -5.89 14.84 1.60
C ARG A 117 -4.51 15.42 1.81
N ALA A 118 -3.47 14.69 1.41
CA ALA A 118 -2.07 15.05 1.59
C ALA A 118 -1.69 16.43 1.01
N VAL A 119 -2.35 16.90 -0.05
CA VAL A 119 -2.09 18.22 -0.67
C VAL A 119 -2.19 19.37 0.33
N ASN A 120 -3.10 19.28 1.30
CA ASN A 120 -3.31 20.35 2.28
C ASN A 120 -2.45 20.18 3.55
N GLU A 121 -1.60 19.15 3.59
CA GLU A 121 -0.83 18.81 4.77
C GLU A 121 0.58 19.34 4.77
N LYS A 122 1.10 19.59 5.98
CA LYS A 122 2.49 19.95 6.17
C LYS A 122 3.36 18.70 6.13
N ASN A 123 4.28 18.64 5.17
CA ASN A 123 5.24 17.55 4.99
C ASN A 123 4.59 16.14 4.96
N PRO A 124 3.61 15.89 4.08
CA PRO A 124 2.99 14.58 3.97
C PRO A 124 4.01 13.54 3.49
N HIS A 125 3.88 12.31 4.01
CA HIS A 125 4.46 11.12 3.37
C HIS A 125 3.40 10.04 3.32
N ILE A 126 3.15 9.49 2.13
CA ILE A 126 2.16 8.45 1.91
C ILE A 126 2.87 7.09 1.83
N TYR A 127 2.33 6.09 2.50
CA TYR A 127 2.78 4.70 2.35
C TYR A 127 1.65 3.85 1.85
N THR A 128 1.94 2.93 0.94
CA THR A 128 1.11 1.73 0.79
C THR A 128 1.81 0.54 1.39
N VAL A 129 1.08 -0.34 2.08
CA VAL A 129 1.64 -1.58 2.62
C VAL A 129 0.78 -2.75 2.22
N ALA A 130 1.36 -3.70 1.50
CA ALA A 130 0.62 -4.84 0.98
C ALA A 130 1.51 -6.05 0.68
N THR A 131 0.92 -7.23 0.68
CA THR A 131 1.53 -8.52 0.33
C THR A 131 1.40 -8.82 -1.16
N LEU A 132 1.74 -7.86 -2.03
CA LEU A 132 1.28 -7.89 -3.43
C LEU A 132 1.94 -8.94 -4.31
N THR A 133 3.19 -9.35 -4.06
CA THR A 133 3.90 -10.17 -5.05
C THR A 133 4.75 -11.30 -4.50
N GLY A 134 4.53 -12.50 -5.06
CA GLY A 134 5.46 -13.63 -4.90
C GLY A 134 6.84 -13.35 -5.50
N HIS A 135 6.98 -12.37 -6.40
CA HIS A 135 8.28 -11.93 -6.88
C HIS A 135 9.12 -11.27 -5.79
N ALA A 136 8.52 -10.53 -4.84
CA ALA A 136 9.29 -9.93 -3.74
C ALA A 136 10.05 -11.00 -2.95
N ILE A 137 9.36 -12.10 -2.59
CA ILE A 137 9.96 -13.27 -1.94
C ILE A 137 11.11 -13.86 -2.77
N ARG A 138 10.93 -14.00 -4.08
CA ARG A 138 11.99 -14.52 -4.97
C ARG A 138 13.19 -13.60 -5.11
N ALA A 139 12.99 -12.29 -4.97
CA ALA A 139 14.03 -11.30 -5.17
C ALA A 139 14.93 -11.13 -3.94
N VAL A 140 14.35 -11.09 -2.74
CA VAL A 140 15.07 -10.78 -1.49
C VAL A 140 14.99 -11.86 -0.42
N GLY A 141 14.19 -12.90 -0.63
CA GLY A 141 13.98 -13.98 0.34
C GLY A 141 12.87 -13.68 1.36
N LEU A 142 12.73 -14.58 2.34
CA LEU A 142 11.83 -14.41 3.48
C LEU A 142 12.50 -13.56 4.57
N GLY A 143 11.70 -12.79 5.31
CA GLY A 143 12.14 -11.91 6.39
C GLY A 143 12.51 -10.49 5.95
N TYR A 144 12.32 -10.13 4.68
CA TYR A 144 12.68 -8.82 4.13
C TYR A 144 11.46 -8.12 3.54
N THR A 145 11.28 -6.85 3.92
CA THR A 145 10.32 -5.94 3.28
C THR A 145 10.98 -5.26 2.10
N ILE A 146 10.29 -5.08 0.97
CA ILE A 146 10.80 -4.23 -0.12
C ILE A 146 10.15 -2.85 -0.04
N VAL A 147 10.97 -1.79 0.02
CA VAL A 147 10.51 -0.40 -0.13
C VAL A 147 10.78 0.12 -1.55
N MET A 148 9.81 0.82 -2.11
CA MET A 148 9.88 1.45 -3.43
C MET A 148 9.36 2.88 -3.40
N ASP A 149 10.26 3.85 -3.59
CA ASP A 149 9.92 5.28 -3.59
C ASP A 149 9.49 5.80 -4.97
N ASN A 150 8.50 6.72 -4.95
CA ASN A 150 8.26 7.63 -6.07
C ASN A 150 9.38 8.69 -6.18
N HIS A 151 9.24 9.61 -7.13
CA HIS A 151 10.27 10.62 -7.38
C HIS A 151 10.47 11.56 -6.17
N ALA A 152 9.38 12.01 -5.52
CA ALA A 152 9.43 12.94 -4.40
C ALA A 152 10.03 12.31 -3.12
N ALA A 153 9.70 11.05 -2.81
CA ALA A 153 10.31 10.31 -1.71
C ALA A 153 11.79 10.00 -1.96
N ARG A 154 12.13 9.60 -3.20
CA ARG A 154 13.50 9.33 -3.62
C ARG A 154 14.40 10.55 -3.52
N TYR A 155 13.88 11.74 -3.85
CA TYR A 155 14.63 13.00 -3.70
C TYR A 155 15.10 13.24 -2.25
N LYS A 156 14.33 12.74 -1.27
CA LYS A 156 14.64 12.83 0.16
C LYS A 156 15.46 11.64 0.69
N ASP A 157 15.91 10.74 -0.19
CA ASP A 157 16.61 9.50 0.15
C ASP A 157 15.85 8.63 1.18
N HIS A 158 14.52 8.64 1.08
CA HIS A 158 13.66 8.06 2.10
C HIS A 158 13.87 6.54 2.26
N ALA A 159 13.82 5.78 1.16
CA ALA A 159 13.98 4.33 1.16
C ALA A 159 15.31 3.90 1.81
N ARG A 160 16.40 4.63 1.56
CA ARG A 160 17.71 4.33 2.14
C ARG A 160 17.74 4.58 3.64
N GLN A 161 17.16 5.69 4.10
CA GLN A 161 17.01 5.95 5.53
C GLN A 161 16.14 4.88 6.20
N PHE A 162 15.12 4.37 5.51
CA PHE A 162 14.26 3.31 6.03
C PHE A 162 14.98 1.97 6.12
N GLN A 163 15.78 1.62 5.11
CA GLN A 163 16.68 0.46 5.16
C GLN A 163 17.62 0.51 6.36
N LEU A 164 18.34 1.63 6.55
CA LEU A 164 19.25 1.80 7.70
C LEU A 164 18.52 1.71 9.05
N ALA A 165 17.30 2.25 9.13
CA ALA A 165 16.49 2.15 10.33
C ALA A 165 16.07 0.70 10.64
N GLY A 166 15.73 -0.08 9.61
CA GLY A 166 15.41 -1.50 9.73
C GLY A 166 16.61 -2.35 10.17
N GLU A 167 17.77 -2.12 9.57
CA GLU A 167 19.04 -2.79 9.92
C GLU A 167 19.39 -2.61 11.41
N ALA A 168 19.17 -1.42 11.97
CA ALA A 168 19.49 -1.12 13.36
C ALA A 168 18.64 -1.91 14.38
N VAL A 169 17.46 -2.40 13.99
CA VAL A 169 16.50 -3.08 14.88
C VAL A 169 16.19 -4.52 14.47
N GLY A 170 16.85 -5.02 13.42
CA GLY A 170 16.64 -6.38 12.90
C GLY A 170 15.32 -6.57 12.13
N ASP A 171 14.64 -5.48 11.74
CA ASP A 171 13.44 -5.50 10.91
C ASP A 171 13.83 -5.09 9.48
N MET A 172 14.33 -6.06 8.72
CA MET A 172 15.13 -5.80 7.52
C MET A 172 14.28 -5.27 6.36
N VAL A 173 14.78 -4.22 5.71
CA VAL A 173 14.14 -3.58 4.55
C VAL A 173 15.13 -3.47 3.39
N GLU A 174 14.73 -3.94 2.21
CA GLU A 174 15.49 -3.86 0.97
C GLU A 174 14.95 -2.76 0.06
N VAL A 175 15.86 -1.98 -0.53
CA VAL A 175 15.49 -0.89 -1.43
C VAL A 175 15.36 -1.43 -2.85
N SER A 176 14.16 -1.29 -3.42
CA SER A 176 13.93 -1.47 -4.85
C SER A 176 13.56 -0.15 -5.51
N THR A 177 13.85 -0.04 -6.80
CA THR A 177 13.62 1.20 -7.56
C THR A 177 12.65 0.94 -8.68
N ILE A 178 11.56 1.72 -8.70
CA ILE A 178 10.64 1.80 -9.83
C ILE A 178 11.34 2.53 -10.97
N ARG A 179 11.24 1.97 -12.17
CA ARG A 179 11.86 2.46 -13.40
C ARG A 179 10.80 2.77 -14.45
N ARG A 180 11.22 3.41 -15.55
CA ARG A 180 10.34 3.78 -16.66
C ARG A 180 9.63 2.57 -17.25
N GLU A 181 10.32 1.44 -17.38
CA GLU A 181 9.79 0.18 -17.89
C GLU A 181 8.67 -0.38 -17.01
N ASP A 182 8.78 -0.25 -15.68
CA ASP A 182 7.76 -0.72 -14.74
C ASP A 182 6.46 0.09 -14.87
N LEU A 183 6.58 1.40 -15.17
CA LEU A 183 5.41 2.24 -15.50
C LEU A 183 4.87 1.93 -16.90
N LYS A 184 5.75 1.74 -17.88
CA LYS A 184 5.38 1.55 -19.29
C LYS A 184 4.43 0.37 -19.48
N VAL A 185 4.67 -0.74 -18.78
CA VAL A 185 3.84 -1.95 -18.90
C VAL A 185 2.41 -1.77 -18.35
N HIS A 186 2.22 -0.78 -17.48
CA HIS A 186 0.93 -0.44 -16.86
C HIS A 186 0.25 0.78 -17.49
N ARG A 187 0.87 1.46 -18.47
CA ARG A 187 0.16 2.47 -19.26
C ARG A 187 -0.80 1.81 -20.25
N GLY A 188 -1.92 2.46 -20.52
CA GLY A 188 -2.93 1.97 -21.45
C GLY A 188 -2.37 1.62 -22.82
N GLN A 189 -2.83 0.49 -23.36
CA GLN A 189 -2.38 -0.09 -24.63
C GLN A 189 -3.52 -0.21 -25.63
N ALA A 190 -4.77 -0.10 -25.17
CA ALA A 190 -5.99 -0.15 -25.96
C ALA A 190 -6.71 1.21 -26.01
N GLU A 191 -7.69 1.31 -26.90
CA GLU A 191 -8.59 2.45 -26.96
C GLU A 191 -9.41 2.54 -25.67
N PHE A 192 -9.58 3.77 -25.15
CA PHE A 192 -10.30 4.06 -23.90
C PHE A 192 -9.66 3.49 -22.60
N GLU A 193 -8.47 2.91 -22.67
CA GLU A 193 -7.70 2.45 -21.52
C GLU A 193 -6.63 3.49 -21.15
N ASP A 194 -6.66 3.99 -19.92
CA ASP A 194 -5.58 4.84 -19.39
C ASP A 194 -4.49 4.01 -18.70
N VAL A 195 -4.91 2.97 -17.97
CA VAL A 195 -4.04 2.12 -17.15
C VAL A 195 -4.39 0.65 -17.33
N HIS A 196 -3.36 -0.18 -17.46
CA HIS A 196 -3.48 -1.63 -17.50
C HIS A 196 -3.17 -2.22 -16.11
N GLN A 197 -4.08 -2.99 -15.52
CA GLN A 197 -3.96 -3.48 -14.14
C GLN A 197 -2.78 -4.46 -13.93
N ALA A 198 -2.69 -5.48 -14.77
CA ALA A 198 -1.79 -6.61 -14.57
C ALA A 198 -1.38 -7.22 -15.90
N LEU A 199 -0.20 -7.87 -15.91
CA LEU A 199 0.23 -8.68 -17.04
C LEU A 199 -0.44 -10.07 -16.97
N ASN A 200 -0.51 -10.76 -18.11
CA ASN A 200 -1.10 -12.10 -18.21
C ASN A 200 -0.30 -13.18 -17.46
N GLN A 201 0.94 -12.89 -17.07
CA GLN A 201 1.79 -13.80 -16.31
C GLN A 201 1.81 -13.39 -14.84
N PRO A 202 1.90 -14.36 -13.90
CA PRO A 202 2.03 -14.04 -12.49
C PRO A 202 3.29 -13.21 -12.25
N SER A 203 3.25 -12.33 -11.24
CA SER A 203 4.37 -11.44 -10.91
C SER A 203 5.68 -12.20 -10.70
N SER A 204 5.62 -13.41 -10.13
CA SER A 204 6.77 -14.28 -9.90
C SER A 204 7.44 -14.84 -11.15
N ALA A 205 6.79 -14.75 -12.32
CA ALA A 205 7.28 -15.23 -13.61
C ALA A 205 7.76 -14.11 -14.55
N VAL A 206 7.51 -12.83 -14.21
CA VAL A 206 7.97 -11.69 -15.00
C VAL A 206 9.21 -11.05 -14.38
N PRO A 207 10.16 -10.55 -15.19
CA PRO A 207 11.23 -9.71 -14.68
C PRO A 207 10.64 -8.50 -13.98
N ARG A 208 11.18 -8.15 -12.80
CA ARG A 208 10.77 -6.96 -12.05
C ARG A 208 9.30 -6.98 -11.62
N GLY A 209 8.80 -8.16 -11.24
CA GLY A 209 7.40 -8.39 -10.95
C GLY A 209 6.85 -7.67 -9.72
N HIS A 210 7.69 -7.33 -8.73
CA HIS A 210 7.27 -6.58 -7.54
C HIS A 210 7.14 -5.07 -7.79
N GLN A 211 7.84 -4.55 -8.80
CA GLN A 211 7.75 -3.13 -9.18
C GLN A 211 6.48 -2.81 -9.97
N GLY A 212 5.95 -3.77 -10.74
CA GLY A 212 4.72 -3.60 -11.52
C GLY A 212 3.54 -3.06 -10.71
N PRO A 213 3.08 -3.75 -9.65
CA PRO A 213 1.98 -3.25 -8.81
C PRO A 213 2.23 -1.84 -8.24
N ALA A 214 3.46 -1.52 -7.85
CA ALA A 214 3.80 -0.16 -7.41
C ALA A 214 3.63 0.85 -8.55
N GLY A 215 4.07 0.50 -9.76
CA GLY A 215 3.88 1.29 -10.97
C GLY A 215 2.42 1.50 -11.33
N PHE A 216 1.59 0.45 -11.21
CA PHE A 216 0.14 0.56 -11.36
C PHE A 216 -0.44 1.59 -10.38
N LEU A 217 -0.13 1.47 -9.07
CA LEU A 217 -0.65 2.37 -8.03
C LEU A 217 -0.21 3.82 -8.27
N LEU A 218 1.02 4.05 -8.72
CA LEU A 218 1.50 5.39 -9.07
C LEU A 218 0.68 6.01 -10.20
N LEU A 219 0.44 5.24 -11.27
CA LEU A 219 -0.31 5.72 -12.43
C LEU A 219 -1.77 5.97 -12.09
N THR A 220 -2.43 5.07 -11.36
CA THR A 220 -3.85 5.24 -11.01
C THR A 220 -4.10 6.37 -10.02
N SER A 221 -3.11 6.71 -9.17
CA SER A 221 -3.26 7.72 -8.12
C SER A 221 -2.68 9.10 -8.44
N ASP A 222 -2.08 9.31 -9.62
CA ASP A 222 -1.30 10.52 -9.99
C ASP A 222 0.01 10.74 -9.19
N LEU A 223 0.42 9.78 -8.36
CA LEU A 223 1.65 9.90 -7.58
C LEU A 223 2.93 9.73 -8.42
N ASP A 224 2.82 9.37 -9.71
CA ASP A 224 3.94 9.42 -10.65
C ASP A 224 4.36 10.86 -10.98
N VAL A 225 3.41 11.80 -10.98
CA VAL A 225 3.64 13.22 -11.31
C VAL A 225 3.48 14.18 -10.13
N ALA A 226 2.77 13.80 -9.07
CA ALA A 226 2.57 14.65 -7.90
C ALA A 226 3.84 14.77 -7.03
N ASP A 227 4.16 15.99 -6.59
CA ASP A 227 5.26 16.27 -5.65
C ASP A 227 4.89 15.94 -4.19
N ILE A 228 4.37 14.73 -3.98
CA ILE A 228 4.00 14.19 -2.68
C ILE A 228 4.86 12.94 -2.45
N PRO A 229 5.71 12.91 -1.40
CA PRO A 229 6.49 11.72 -1.08
C PRO A 229 5.61 10.49 -0.88
N TYR A 230 5.89 9.43 -1.64
CA TYR A 230 5.19 8.17 -1.56
C TYR A 230 6.16 6.98 -1.60
N SER A 231 5.92 5.99 -0.74
CA SER A 231 6.66 4.73 -0.69
C SER A 231 5.72 3.53 -0.68
N HIS A 232 5.89 2.61 -1.61
CA HIS A 232 5.21 1.31 -1.58
C HIS A 232 6.06 0.28 -0.81
N LEU A 233 5.44 -0.38 0.16
CA LEU A 233 6.04 -1.45 0.96
C LEU A 233 5.42 -2.79 0.54
N ASP A 234 6.20 -3.60 -0.16
CA ASP A 234 5.83 -5.00 -0.43
C ASP A 234 6.35 -5.87 0.72
N VAL A 235 5.41 -6.32 1.56
CA VAL A 235 5.68 -7.12 2.77
C VAL A 235 5.43 -8.61 2.54
N ALA A 236 5.30 -9.07 1.29
CA ALA A 236 5.09 -10.49 1.02
C ALA A 236 6.23 -11.38 1.55
N GLY A 237 7.47 -10.87 1.58
CA GLY A 237 8.63 -11.57 2.13
C GLY A 237 8.70 -11.54 3.66
N SER A 238 8.28 -10.44 4.27
CA SER A 238 8.46 -10.18 5.70
C SER A 238 7.24 -10.48 6.55
N GLY A 239 6.03 -10.50 5.98
CA GLY A 239 4.75 -10.63 6.72
C GLY A 239 4.52 -11.98 7.41
N GLY A 240 5.35 -12.99 7.14
CA GLY A 240 5.22 -14.34 7.69
C GLY A 240 4.61 -15.33 6.70
N CYS A 241 4.61 -16.61 7.06
CA CYS A 241 4.03 -17.69 6.27
C CYS A 241 2.98 -18.41 7.11
N LEU A 242 1.83 -18.73 6.52
CA LEU A 242 0.84 -19.56 7.19
C LEU A 242 1.41 -20.97 7.45
N PRO A 243 1.06 -21.61 8.58
CA PRO A 243 0.06 -21.19 9.57
C PRO A 243 0.60 -20.31 10.72
N ASP A 244 1.85 -19.87 10.65
CA ASP A 244 2.47 -19.13 11.74
C ASP A 244 1.86 -17.73 11.91
N PRO A 245 1.87 -17.17 13.14
CA PRO A 245 1.42 -15.81 13.37
C PRO A 245 2.20 -14.80 12.52
N PRO A 246 1.57 -13.68 12.12
CA PRO A 246 2.25 -12.61 11.43
C PRO A 246 3.44 -12.06 12.22
N THR A 247 4.47 -11.62 11.50
CA THR A 247 5.73 -11.14 12.09
C THR A 247 5.64 -9.72 12.65
N GLY A 248 4.75 -8.89 12.13
CA GLY A 248 4.70 -7.45 12.41
C GLY A 248 5.72 -6.61 11.64
N SER A 249 6.44 -7.14 10.66
CA SER A 249 7.37 -6.35 9.84
C SER A 249 6.65 -5.54 8.75
N PRO A 250 6.85 -4.21 8.60
CA PRO A 250 8.03 -3.47 9.08
C PRO A 250 7.72 -2.44 10.20
N VAL A 251 6.94 -2.83 11.21
CA VAL A 251 6.51 -1.90 12.28
C VAL A 251 7.70 -1.34 13.07
N LEU A 252 8.68 -2.20 13.42
CA LEU A 252 9.85 -1.77 14.19
C LEU A 252 10.77 -0.86 13.37
N ALA A 253 10.97 -1.19 12.09
CA ALA A 253 11.73 -0.34 11.19
C ALA A 253 11.10 1.05 11.04
N LEU A 254 9.77 1.11 10.93
CA LEU A 254 9.03 2.38 10.84
C LEU A 254 9.15 3.15 12.16
N ALA A 255 8.94 2.49 13.30
CA ALA A 255 9.09 3.10 14.61
C ALA A 255 10.50 3.69 14.80
N ASN A 256 11.55 2.94 14.44
CA ASN A 256 12.93 3.41 14.55
C ASN A 256 13.20 4.60 13.62
N LYS A 257 12.76 4.54 12.35
CA LYS A 257 12.94 5.63 11.38
C LYS A 257 12.38 6.96 11.88
N TYR A 258 11.27 6.89 12.61
CA TYR A 258 10.59 8.06 13.16
C TYR A 258 10.96 8.38 14.61
N GLY A 259 11.97 7.71 15.18
CA GLY A 259 12.48 7.98 16.52
C GLY A 259 11.51 7.60 17.65
N LEU A 260 10.62 6.64 17.40
CA LEU A 260 9.62 6.16 18.37
C LEU A 260 10.15 5.07 19.29
N LEU A 261 11.29 4.47 18.95
CA LEU A 261 11.98 3.53 19.82
C LEU A 261 12.91 4.32 20.73
N HIS A 262 12.59 4.37 22.02
CA HIS A 262 13.50 4.90 23.03
C HIS A 262 14.68 3.93 23.19
N ALA A 263 15.91 4.46 23.07
CA ALA A 263 17.14 3.76 23.44
C ALA A 263 17.31 3.69 24.96
#